data_AF-A0A1G1A072-F1
#
_entry.id   AF-A0A1G1A072-F1
#
_cell.length_a   1.000
_cell.length_b   1.000
_cell.length_c   1.000
_cell.angle_alpha   90.00
_cell.angle_beta   90.00
_cell.angle_gamma   90.00
#
_symmetry.space_group_name_H-M   'P 1'
#
loop_
_entity.id
_entity.type
_entity.pdbx_description
1 polymer ?
#
loop_
_entity_poly.entity_id
_entity_poly.type
_entity_poly.pdbx_seq_one_letter_code
_entity_poly.pdbx_strand_id
1 'polypeptide(L)'
;MFLFGIVLLFLIGAGLAYVRYQSTEKPTPITAPRIPVNDPLSPKTLDELLALSSDQLEKVDIARINLLCAVGLRGSEKLDVEQCIRTLDAWASNIDWQTKRNFHRFREQPSEYSNSIAYYRMGMMGTILVQDMQIQYNPKLEEKQHNESIPGRSIQQWNAFFSDSRDVFLHGLVTDRRYGTCASMPFLYVAVSRRLGYPVYVAARKYHLYARYEEDGKHLNIEATENQGFSTPTDEEYRDMGYLMTDEEIRECGWLRPLSNKEVLGVCLQIRASCLRSMKRYDDEVATLTQARRYVPDTPLMRRVIDKNKILSKNLQTEDHCYELWNEIENSQFPNCGPKYEYFRNRKLQMQFFAQYSTNATDVEAAMIDLLRELKEYRTKISDSPEQVIEAHSPPKPPANQQKFLDLLRNVNQVRRVRLPEESIPMEYRQGVPVALMNRLRRLTTERDIVTEMHLYAVEEMRIRDIESRAAMVNGLPTPSALSMQPSEVKIRPEDLPQPWRGRQIPPALQVRLASLNALNDREREMRTKQEIQNFFLDQDQRQNALKAIQMRRDLLDMEEPIMRPPMQIEVIISIAPKGNVPSQP
;
A
#
# COMPACT_ATOMS: atom_id res chain seq x y z
N MET A 1 -2.07 -31.57 -8.74
CA MET A 1 -1.86 -31.75 -10.19
C MET A 1 -0.89 -30.65 -10.63
N PHE A 2 0.37 -31.05 -10.81
CA PHE A 2 1.50 -30.41 -11.53
C PHE A 2 1.17 -29.28 -12.54
N LEU A 3 2.01 -28.29 -12.91
CA LEU A 3 3.48 -28.03 -12.82
C LEU A 3 3.76 -26.55 -13.27
N PHE A 4 4.65 -25.82 -12.57
CA PHE A 4 5.64 -24.76 -12.98
C PHE A 4 5.21 -23.36 -13.49
N GLY A 5 5.96 -22.26 -13.22
CA GLY A 5 7.29 -22.03 -12.60
C GLY A 5 7.56 -20.50 -12.44
N ILE A 6 8.62 -19.94 -11.85
CA ILE A 6 9.93 -20.38 -11.32
C ILE A 6 10.28 -19.49 -10.11
N VAL A 7 10.76 -20.13 -9.05
CA VAL A 7 11.41 -19.58 -7.84
C VAL A 7 12.92 -19.61 -8.03
N LEU A 8 13.66 -18.60 -7.55
CA LEU A 8 15.09 -18.77 -7.25
C LEU A 8 15.39 -18.37 -5.80
N LEU A 9 15.56 -19.39 -4.98
CA LEU A 9 15.98 -19.39 -3.58
C LEU A 9 17.07 -20.48 -3.52
N PHE A 10 18.29 -20.15 -3.12
CA PHE A 10 19.28 -21.17 -2.74
C PHE A 10 20.13 -20.70 -1.55
N LEU A 11 19.84 -21.34 -0.41
CA LEU A 11 20.77 -21.73 0.66
C LEU A 11 21.34 -23.13 0.22
N ILE A 12 22.49 -23.70 0.60
CA ILE A 12 23.29 -23.79 1.83
C ILE A 12 24.71 -24.24 1.41
N GLY A 13 25.73 -23.87 2.18
CA GLY A 13 27.00 -24.61 2.20
C GLY A 13 27.87 -24.22 3.40
N ALA A 14 27.58 -24.75 4.59
CA ALA A 14 28.53 -24.73 5.70
C ALA A 14 28.50 -26.09 6.41
N GLY A 15 29.65 -26.77 6.35
CA GLY A 15 29.94 -27.96 7.12
C GLY A 15 29.99 -27.66 8.62
N LEU A 16 29.57 -28.65 9.38
CA LEU A 16 29.47 -28.68 10.83
C LEU A 16 30.81 -28.39 11.51
N ALA A 17 30.86 -27.32 12.30
CA ALA A 17 31.73 -27.22 13.47
C ALA A 17 30.91 -26.59 14.61
N TYR A 18 30.41 -27.44 15.51
CA TYR A 18 29.73 -27.04 16.72
C TYR A 18 30.76 -26.46 17.69
N VAL A 19 30.97 -25.14 17.64
CA VAL A 19 31.70 -24.41 18.68
C VAL A 19 30.67 -23.80 19.60
N ARG A 20 30.59 -24.35 20.82
CA ARG A 20 29.87 -23.76 21.95
C ARG A 20 30.60 -22.47 22.35
N TYR A 21 30.23 -21.36 21.72
CA TYR A 21 30.67 -20.04 22.17
C TYR A 21 29.75 -19.58 23.30
N GLN A 22 30.25 -19.63 24.54
CA GLN A 22 29.63 -18.91 25.65
C GLN A 22 29.96 -17.42 25.44
N SER A 23 28.93 -16.61 25.18
CA SER A 23 29.07 -15.15 25.28
C SER A 23 29.47 -14.80 26.71
N THR A 24 30.70 -14.33 26.89
CA THR A 24 31.27 -13.94 28.19
C THR A 24 30.88 -12.52 28.61
N GLU A 25 30.05 -11.82 27.85
CA GLU A 25 29.48 -10.55 28.29
C GLU A 25 28.17 -10.80 29.03
N LYS A 26 28.24 -10.71 30.37
CA LYS A 26 27.04 -10.56 31.20
C LYS A 26 26.30 -9.29 30.74
N PRO A 27 24.97 -9.33 30.56
CA PRO A 27 24.20 -8.12 30.28
C PRO A 27 24.44 -7.12 31.40
N THR A 28 24.90 -5.92 31.05
CA THR A 28 25.03 -4.80 31.97
C THR A 28 23.66 -4.55 32.62
N PRO A 29 23.56 -4.34 33.94
CA PRO A 29 22.28 -4.07 34.59
C PRO A 29 21.64 -2.85 33.97
N ILE A 30 20.54 -3.04 33.25
CA ILE A 30 19.84 -1.95 32.57
C ILE A 30 19.10 -1.15 33.64
N THR A 31 19.72 -0.05 34.08
CA THR A 31 19.06 0.90 34.97
C THR A 31 18.05 1.66 34.13
N ALA A 32 16.81 1.80 34.61
CA ALA A 32 15.73 2.47 33.88
C ALA A 32 16.22 3.80 33.25
N PRO A 33 16.12 4.00 31.92
CA PRO A 33 16.59 5.21 31.28
C PRO A 33 15.70 6.37 31.70
N ARG A 34 16.18 7.14 32.68
CA ARG A 34 15.57 8.42 33.08
C ARG A 34 16.03 9.49 32.11
N ILE A 35 15.09 10.30 31.63
CA ILE A 35 15.44 11.49 30.85
C ILE A 35 16.27 12.42 31.76
N PRO A 36 17.49 12.83 31.35
CA PRO A 36 18.22 13.82 32.10
C PRO A 36 17.43 15.14 32.08
N VAL A 37 17.03 15.62 33.25
CA VAL A 37 16.15 16.81 33.41
C VAL A 37 16.83 18.13 32.97
N ASN A 38 18.11 18.11 32.60
CA ASN A 38 18.80 19.20 31.91
C ASN A 38 20.09 18.63 31.30
N ASP A 39 20.09 18.29 30.00
CA ASP A 39 21.28 17.74 29.35
C ASP A 39 22.01 18.80 28.50
N PRO A 40 23.26 19.18 28.84
CA PRO A 40 24.09 20.03 27.99
C PRO A 40 24.47 19.38 26.64
N LEU A 41 24.16 18.09 26.41
CA LEU A 41 24.44 17.34 25.17
C LEU A 41 23.21 17.17 24.25
N SER A 42 22.24 18.08 24.27
CA SER A 42 21.03 17.95 23.43
C SER A 42 21.31 18.34 21.97
N PRO A 43 21.48 17.39 21.02
CA PRO A 43 21.81 17.72 19.64
C PRO A 43 20.65 18.49 18.98
N LYS A 44 20.99 19.50 18.20
CA LYS A 44 20.03 20.31 17.44
C LYS A 44 19.89 19.87 16.00
N THR A 45 20.90 19.17 15.49
CA THR A 45 20.95 18.71 14.09
C THR A 45 21.26 17.22 14.02
N LEU A 46 20.93 16.61 12.88
CA LEU A 46 21.30 15.21 12.61
C LEU A 46 22.83 15.03 12.64
N ASP A 47 23.59 16.00 12.13
CA ASP A 47 25.06 15.92 12.12
C ASP A 47 25.65 15.95 13.53
N GLU A 48 25.13 16.81 14.42
CA GLU A 48 25.51 16.81 15.83
C GLU A 48 25.19 15.48 16.51
N LEU A 49 24.02 14.90 16.23
CA LEU A 49 23.62 13.59 16.75
C LEU A 49 24.56 12.47 16.27
N LEU A 50 24.94 12.48 14.99
CA LEU A 50 25.85 11.49 14.38
C LEU A 50 27.30 11.62 14.88
N ALA A 51 27.69 12.78 15.42
CA ALA A 51 29.01 13.02 15.98
C ALA A 51 29.19 12.48 17.41
N LEU A 52 28.09 12.14 18.10
CA LEU A 52 28.13 11.62 19.47
C LEU A 52 28.70 10.19 19.55
N SER A 53 29.41 9.90 20.64
CA SER A 53 29.83 8.53 20.98
C SER A 53 28.64 7.68 21.43
N SER A 54 28.81 6.35 21.46
CA SER A 54 27.77 5.43 21.97
C SER A 54 27.32 5.80 23.38
N ASP A 55 28.24 6.12 24.30
CA ASP A 55 27.91 6.47 25.69
C ASP A 55 27.17 7.81 25.82
N GLN A 56 27.43 8.75 24.89
CA GLN A 56 26.70 10.01 24.82
C GLN A 56 25.29 9.79 24.26
N LEU A 57 25.13 8.93 23.25
CA LEU A 57 23.82 8.61 22.67
C LEU A 57 22.85 8.02 23.69
N GLU A 58 23.33 7.21 24.64
CA GLU A 58 22.48 6.66 25.71
C GLU A 58 21.85 7.72 26.64
N LYS A 59 22.36 8.95 26.62
CA LYS A 59 21.81 10.08 27.40
C LYS A 59 20.82 10.93 26.61
N VAL A 60 20.80 10.81 25.28
CA VAL A 60 19.93 11.60 24.41
C VAL A 60 18.48 11.13 24.52
N ASP A 61 17.53 12.08 24.56
CA ASP A 61 16.11 11.76 24.47
C ASP A 61 15.82 10.99 23.17
N ILE A 62 15.23 9.81 23.30
CA ILE A 62 14.86 8.95 22.17
C ILE A 62 13.94 9.66 21.17
N ALA A 63 13.08 10.56 21.65
CA ALA A 63 12.22 11.36 20.77
C ALA A 63 13.07 12.26 19.87
N ARG A 64 14.12 12.88 20.42
CA ARG A 64 15.05 13.73 19.67
C ARG A 64 15.83 12.94 18.63
N ILE A 65 16.30 11.72 18.97
CA ILE A 65 16.94 10.81 18.00
C ILE A 65 16.01 10.57 16.81
N ASN A 66 14.75 10.19 17.08
CA ASN A 66 13.75 9.89 16.06
C ASN A 66 13.42 11.13 15.20
N LEU A 67 13.15 12.28 15.83
CA LEU A 67 12.75 13.51 15.14
C LEU A 67 13.88 14.08 14.27
N LEU A 68 15.13 14.09 14.75
CA LEU A 68 16.28 14.56 13.95
C LEU A 68 16.52 13.67 12.73
N CYS A 69 16.25 12.37 12.82
CA CYS A 69 16.32 11.46 11.66
C CYS A 69 15.22 11.73 10.62
N ALA A 70 14.16 12.47 10.95
CA ALA A 70 13.10 12.81 10.01
C ALA A 70 13.41 14.08 9.18
N VAL A 71 14.31 14.96 9.65
CA VAL A 71 14.58 16.28 9.04
C VAL A 71 15.01 16.16 7.58
N GLY A 72 14.36 16.91 6.68
CA GLY A 72 14.68 16.94 5.25
C GLY A 72 14.10 15.77 4.44
N LEU A 73 13.20 14.98 5.04
CA LEU A 73 12.37 14.00 4.34
C LEU A 73 11.03 14.60 3.93
N ARG A 74 10.38 14.01 2.91
CA ARG A 74 9.02 14.39 2.51
C ARG A 74 8.05 14.31 3.69
N GLY A 75 7.29 15.37 3.92
CA GLY A 75 6.34 15.50 5.05
C GLY A 75 6.93 16.14 6.31
N SER A 76 8.24 16.38 6.37
CA SER A 76 8.93 17.02 7.51
C SER A 76 9.25 18.50 7.29
N GLU A 77 8.71 19.12 6.24
CA GLU A 77 9.06 20.49 5.82
C GLU A 77 8.73 21.55 6.89
N LYS A 78 7.76 21.25 7.77
CA LYS A 78 7.35 22.10 8.89
C LYS A 78 7.71 21.51 10.26
N LEU A 79 8.63 20.55 10.30
CA LEU A 79 9.02 19.87 11.53
C LEU A 79 9.72 20.85 12.49
N ASP A 80 9.07 21.10 13.63
CA ASP A 80 9.68 21.74 14.80
C ASP A 80 9.93 20.67 15.87
N VAL A 81 11.21 20.32 16.05
CA VAL A 81 11.65 19.29 17.01
C VAL A 81 11.32 19.69 18.45
N GLU A 82 11.50 20.96 18.81
CA GLU A 82 11.26 21.44 20.18
C GLU A 82 9.77 21.48 20.48
N GLN A 83 8.94 21.85 19.51
CA GLN A 83 7.49 21.79 19.67
C GLN A 83 7.00 20.35 19.84
N CYS A 84 7.54 19.40 19.07
CA CYS A 84 7.21 17.99 19.22
C CYS A 84 7.55 17.46 20.63
N ILE A 85 8.72 17.85 21.17
CA ILE A 85 9.15 17.48 22.53
C ILE A 85 8.23 18.09 23.58
N ARG A 86 7.88 19.39 23.48
CA ARG A 86 6.92 20.03 24.39
C ARG A 86 5.55 19.35 24.39
N THR A 87 5.07 18.92 23.22
CA THR A 87 3.83 18.14 23.11
C THR A 87 3.95 16.82 23.88
N LEU A 88 5.05 16.09 23.73
CA LEU A 88 5.30 14.84 24.46
C LEU A 88 5.35 15.06 25.98
N ASP A 89 5.96 16.16 26.45
CA ASP A 89 6.02 16.49 27.87
C ASP A 89 4.63 16.81 28.45
N ALA A 90 3.80 17.54 27.68
CA ALA A 90 2.41 17.83 28.05
C ALA A 90 1.56 16.55 28.09
N TRP A 91 1.75 15.65 27.12
CA TRP A 91 1.07 14.36 27.07
C TRP A 91 1.48 13.44 28.21
N ALA A 92 2.77 13.36 28.52
CA ALA A 92 3.26 12.62 29.68
C ALA A 92 2.64 13.15 30.97
N SER A 93 2.58 14.47 31.15
CA SER A 93 1.94 15.08 32.33
C SER A 93 0.46 14.71 32.45
N ASN A 94 -0.29 14.71 31.35
CA ASN A 94 -1.70 14.28 31.35
C ASN A 94 -1.84 12.78 31.69
N ILE A 95 -1.00 11.93 31.08
CA ILE A 95 -1.03 10.48 31.30
C ILE A 95 -0.65 10.14 32.74
N ASP A 96 0.32 10.83 33.33
CA ASP A 96 0.69 10.70 34.75
C ASP A 96 -0.52 10.97 35.66
N TRP A 97 -1.19 12.11 35.44
CA TRP A 97 -2.35 12.49 36.22
C TRP A 97 -3.50 11.48 36.09
N GLN A 98 -3.82 11.07 34.86
CA GLN A 98 -4.89 10.09 34.60
C GLN A 98 -4.57 8.74 35.23
N THR A 99 -3.32 8.27 35.11
CA THR A 99 -2.89 6.99 35.66
C THR A 99 -2.93 7.01 37.19
N LYS A 100 -2.48 8.10 37.83
CA LYS A 100 -2.56 8.25 39.30
C LYS A 100 -3.99 8.35 39.80
N ARG A 101 -4.84 9.14 39.14
CA ARG A 101 -6.26 9.30 39.51
C ARG A 101 -7.04 7.98 39.41
N ASN A 102 -6.75 7.17 38.42
CA ASN A 102 -7.41 5.88 38.19
C ASN A 102 -6.76 4.71 38.94
N PHE A 103 -5.77 4.96 39.81
CA PHE A 103 -5.01 3.89 40.48
C PHE A 103 -5.86 3.04 41.43
N HIS A 104 -6.99 3.57 41.89
CA HIS A 104 -7.97 2.82 42.69
C HIS A 104 -8.43 1.54 41.98
N ARG A 105 -8.59 1.55 40.64
CA ARG A 105 -8.99 0.37 39.87
C ARG A 105 -8.02 -0.80 40.02
N PHE A 106 -6.72 -0.51 39.96
CA PHE A 106 -5.69 -1.53 40.20
C PHE A 106 -5.69 -2.03 41.65
N ARG A 107 -5.87 -1.12 42.62
CA ARG A 107 -5.88 -1.48 44.04
C ARG A 107 -7.08 -2.35 44.43
N GLU A 108 -8.23 -2.07 43.86
CA GLU A 108 -9.49 -2.78 44.15
C GLU A 108 -9.59 -4.11 43.40
N GLN A 109 -9.10 -4.16 42.16
CA GLN A 109 -9.21 -5.33 41.28
C GLN A 109 -7.88 -5.65 40.57
N PRO A 110 -6.80 -5.99 41.30
CA PRO A 110 -5.48 -6.20 40.70
C PRO A 110 -5.44 -7.37 39.72
N SER A 111 -6.33 -8.36 39.87
CA SER A 111 -6.42 -9.52 38.98
C SER A 111 -6.82 -9.15 37.54
N GLU A 112 -7.60 -8.08 37.33
CA GLU A 112 -7.96 -7.60 35.99
C GLU A 112 -6.75 -7.06 35.22
N TYR A 113 -5.67 -6.72 35.93
CA TYR A 113 -4.41 -6.23 35.38
C TYR A 113 -3.29 -7.25 35.54
N SER A 114 -3.64 -8.55 35.57
CA SER A 114 -2.68 -9.65 35.73
C SER A 114 -1.80 -9.52 36.97
N ASN A 115 -2.29 -8.85 38.02
CA ASN A 115 -1.54 -8.49 39.23
C ASN A 115 -0.22 -7.75 38.94
N SER A 116 -0.15 -7.00 37.83
CA SER A 116 1.06 -6.35 37.34
C SER A 116 0.88 -4.85 37.23
N ILE A 117 1.72 -4.10 37.96
CA ILE A 117 1.76 -2.63 37.86
C ILE A 117 2.20 -2.17 36.47
N ALA A 118 3.08 -2.93 35.80
CA ALA A 118 3.51 -2.66 34.44
C ALA A 118 2.33 -2.78 33.47
N TYR A 119 1.54 -3.87 33.59
CA TYR A 119 0.35 -4.08 32.79
C TYR A 119 -0.66 -2.94 32.99
N TYR A 120 -0.91 -2.55 34.24
CA TYR A 120 -1.77 -1.41 34.56
C TYR A 120 -1.27 -0.09 33.93
N ARG A 121 0.00 0.28 34.14
CA ARG A 121 0.58 1.52 33.62
C ARG A 121 0.53 1.58 32.10
N MET A 122 0.91 0.49 31.44
CA MET A 122 0.94 0.44 29.98
C MET A 122 -0.46 0.36 29.37
N GLY A 123 -1.39 -0.35 30.01
CA GLY A 123 -2.80 -0.38 29.61
C GLY A 123 -3.47 0.99 29.74
N MET A 124 -3.24 1.70 30.85
CA MET A 124 -3.72 3.09 31.03
C MET A 124 -3.13 4.01 29.96
N MET A 125 -1.82 3.94 29.71
CA MET A 125 -1.16 4.74 28.69
C MET A 125 -1.74 4.48 27.30
N GLY A 126 -1.86 3.21 26.88
CA GLY A 126 -2.42 2.86 25.58
C GLY A 126 -3.86 3.34 25.42
N THR A 127 -4.69 3.16 26.46
CA THR A 127 -6.06 3.65 26.47
C THR A 127 -6.13 5.16 26.26
N ILE A 128 -5.32 5.94 26.99
CA ILE A 128 -5.32 7.40 26.89
C ILE A 128 -4.80 7.86 25.52
N LEU A 129 -3.72 7.26 25.02
CA LEU A 129 -3.16 7.59 23.71
C LEU A 129 -4.20 7.36 22.60
N VAL A 130 -4.89 6.22 22.62
CA VAL A 130 -5.87 5.85 21.58
C VAL A 130 -7.18 6.64 21.74
N GLN A 131 -7.76 6.67 22.94
CA GLN A 131 -9.11 7.21 23.16
C GLN A 131 -9.11 8.74 23.33
N ASP A 132 -8.20 9.27 24.15
CA ASP A 132 -8.19 10.70 24.49
C ASP A 132 -7.34 11.51 23.50
N MET A 133 -6.21 10.96 23.06
CA MET A 133 -5.29 11.64 22.13
C MET A 133 -5.51 11.24 20.66
N GLN A 134 -6.47 10.34 20.40
CA GLN A 134 -6.88 9.90 19.07
C GLN A 134 -5.72 9.36 18.21
N ILE A 135 -4.74 8.74 18.87
CA ILE A 135 -3.62 8.08 18.18
C ILE A 135 -4.14 6.83 17.49
N GLN A 136 -3.90 6.73 16.19
CA GLN A 136 -4.35 5.60 15.38
C GLN A 136 -3.27 5.14 14.41
N TYR A 137 -3.32 3.87 14.04
CA TYR A 137 -2.61 3.43 12.84
C TYR A 137 -3.15 4.18 11.61
N ASN A 138 -2.30 4.47 10.63
CA ASN A 138 -2.74 5.11 9.40
C ASN A 138 -3.74 4.20 8.65
N PRO A 139 -5.03 4.59 8.54
CA PRO A 139 -6.07 3.70 8.02
C PRO A 139 -5.82 3.32 6.55
N LYS A 140 -5.19 4.20 5.76
CA LYS A 140 -4.86 3.92 4.35
C LYS A 140 -3.77 2.86 4.20
N LEU A 141 -2.90 2.71 5.19
CA LEU A 141 -1.84 1.71 5.18
C LEU A 141 -2.32 0.39 5.81
N GLU A 142 -3.23 0.48 6.79
CA GLU A 142 -3.90 -0.68 7.39
C GLU A 142 -4.78 -1.40 6.36
N GLU A 143 -5.65 -0.67 5.64
CA GLU A 143 -6.52 -1.22 4.59
C GLU A 143 -5.71 -1.98 3.52
N LYS A 144 -4.57 -1.43 3.11
CA LYS A 144 -3.67 -2.08 2.14
C LYS A 144 -3.05 -3.37 2.68
N GLN A 145 -2.76 -3.45 3.97
CA GLN A 145 -2.22 -4.67 4.59
C GLN A 145 -3.29 -5.77 4.69
N HIS A 146 -4.55 -5.42 4.95
CA HIS A 146 -5.65 -6.38 5.01
C HIS A 146 -6.07 -6.90 3.63
N ASN A 147 -5.94 -6.10 2.58
CA ASN A 147 -6.41 -6.44 1.24
C ASN A 147 -5.35 -7.13 0.37
N GLU A 148 -4.06 -7.13 0.76
CA GLU A 148 -2.96 -7.65 -0.07
C GLU A 148 -2.22 -8.81 0.64
N SER A 149 -2.74 -10.03 0.46
CA SER A 149 -2.14 -11.28 0.94
C SER A 149 -0.95 -11.71 0.07
N ILE A 150 0.26 -11.17 0.26
CA ILE A 150 1.44 -11.67 -0.48
C ILE A 150 2.69 -11.75 0.42
N PRO A 151 3.43 -12.88 0.41
CA PRO A 151 4.77 -12.96 0.98
C PRO A 151 5.74 -12.09 0.15
N GLY A 152 6.33 -11.09 0.80
CA GLY A 152 7.32 -10.19 0.18
C GLY A 152 6.67 -8.91 -0.35
N ARG A 153 6.92 -7.80 0.35
CA ARG A 153 6.50 -6.48 -0.15
C ARG A 153 7.25 -6.20 -1.45
N SER A 154 6.53 -5.87 -2.51
CA SER A 154 7.13 -5.30 -3.73
C SER A 154 7.84 -3.99 -3.41
N ILE A 155 8.78 -3.58 -4.25
CA ILE A 155 9.46 -2.29 -4.09
C ILE A 155 8.46 -1.13 -4.09
N GLN A 156 7.37 -1.26 -4.85
CA GLN A 156 6.29 -0.28 -4.90
C GLN A 156 5.52 -0.21 -3.57
N GLN A 157 5.18 -1.35 -2.97
CA GLN A 157 4.54 -1.40 -1.65
C GLN A 157 5.47 -0.84 -0.57
N TRP A 158 6.77 -1.14 -0.64
CA TRP A 158 7.77 -0.57 0.27
C TRP A 158 7.83 0.95 0.13
N ASN A 159 7.96 1.46 -1.09
CA ASN A 159 8.00 2.89 -1.36
C ASN A 159 6.71 3.59 -0.94
N ALA A 160 5.54 2.95 -1.07
CA ALA A 160 4.28 3.49 -0.58
C ALA A 160 4.26 3.61 0.95
N PHE A 161 4.75 2.60 1.68
CA PHE A 161 4.82 2.63 3.15
C PHE A 161 5.75 3.75 3.66
N PHE A 162 6.89 3.96 3.01
CA PHE A 162 7.86 4.99 3.38
C PHE A 162 7.65 6.34 2.67
N SER A 163 6.53 6.49 1.96
CA SER A 163 6.29 7.66 1.11
C SER A 163 6.19 8.95 1.90
N ASP A 164 5.69 8.94 3.13
CA ASP A 164 5.54 10.13 3.96
C ASP A 164 6.21 9.89 5.32
N SER A 165 7.17 10.74 5.67
CA SER A 165 7.89 10.60 6.94
C SER A 165 6.97 10.73 8.17
N ARG A 166 5.81 11.38 8.04
CA ARG A 166 4.80 11.46 9.10
C ARG A 166 4.26 10.08 9.50
N ASP A 167 4.26 9.12 8.58
CA ASP A 167 3.76 7.78 8.87
C ASP A 167 4.75 6.91 9.66
N VAL A 168 6.04 7.22 9.57
CA VAL A 168 7.13 6.37 10.08
C VAL A 168 8.05 7.05 11.10
N PHE A 169 7.79 8.32 11.43
CA PHE A 169 8.45 9.05 12.53
C PHE A 169 7.44 9.70 13.48
N LEU A 170 7.89 10.02 14.69
CA LEU A 170 7.07 10.58 15.77
C LEU A 170 6.28 11.83 15.38
N HIS A 171 6.82 12.65 14.49
CA HIS A 171 6.23 13.95 14.18
C HIS A 171 4.83 13.84 13.57
N GLY A 172 4.48 12.76 12.87
CA GLY A 172 3.10 12.56 12.40
C GLY A 172 2.10 12.24 13.51
N LEU A 173 2.57 11.68 14.63
CA LEU A 173 1.75 11.36 15.80
C LEU A 173 1.57 12.57 16.71
N VAL A 174 2.62 13.37 16.92
CA VAL A 174 2.59 14.50 17.86
C VAL A 174 2.20 15.84 17.22
N THR A 175 1.90 15.84 15.92
CA THR A 175 1.23 16.94 15.20
C THR A 175 -0.23 16.60 14.87
N ASP A 176 -0.94 17.50 14.21
CA ASP A 176 -2.40 17.44 14.00
C ASP A 176 -2.92 16.14 13.36
N ARG A 177 -2.08 15.40 12.62
CA ARG A 177 -2.50 14.18 11.91
C ARG A 177 -2.84 13.01 12.85
N ARG A 178 -2.15 12.87 13.99
CA ARG A 178 -2.32 11.79 14.98
C ARG A 178 -2.23 10.36 14.43
N TYR A 179 -1.66 10.18 13.24
CA TYR A 179 -1.52 8.88 12.59
C TYR A 179 -0.06 8.44 12.51
N GLY A 180 0.16 7.15 12.69
CA GLY A 180 1.47 6.53 12.53
C GLY A 180 1.35 5.09 12.07
N THR A 181 2.43 4.33 12.23
CA THR A 181 2.52 2.92 11.87
C THR A 181 3.32 2.18 12.93
N CYS A 182 3.54 0.87 12.71
CA CYS A 182 4.48 0.09 13.52
C CYS A 182 5.90 0.69 13.54
N ALA A 183 6.27 1.55 12.59
CA ALA A 183 7.58 2.21 12.59
C ALA A 183 7.67 3.43 13.54
N SER A 184 6.54 4.03 13.94
CA SER A 184 6.49 5.28 14.72
C SER A 184 5.76 5.17 16.06
N MET A 185 4.68 4.38 16.15
CA MET A 185 3.87 4.27 17.37
C MET A 185 4.65 3.70 18.57
N PRO A 186 5.53 2.69 18.43
CA PRO A 186 6.37 2.23 19.54
C PRO A 186 7.27 3.34 20.11
N PHE A 187 7.78 4.23 19.27
CA PHE A 187 8.56 5.38 19.74
C PHE A 187 7.72 6.32 20.60
N LEU A 188 6.44 6.50 20.30
CA LEU A 188 5.55 7.35 21.10
C LEU A 188 5.38 6.78 22.50
N TYR A 189 5.08 5.48 22.59
CA TYR A 189 4.94 4.78 23.87
C TYR A 189 6.22 4.89 24.70
N VAL A 190 7.37 4.65 24.08
CA VAL A 190 8.68 4.70 24.78
C VAL A 190 9.03 6.14 25.19
N ALA A 191 8.83 7.13 24.31
CA ALA A 191 9.13 8.53 24.60
C ALA A 191 8.31 9.07 25.77
N VAL A 192 7.02 8.73 25.84
CA VAL A 192 6.14 9.09 26.96
C VAL A 192 6.51 8.31 28.22
N SER A 193 6.74 6.99 28.10
CA SER A 193 7.11 6.15 29.23
C SER A 193 8.39 6.59 29.93
N ARG A 194 9.42 6.97 29.17
CA ARG A 194 10.69 7.46 29.74
C ARG A 194 10.53 8.80 30.46
N ARG A 195 9.60 9.67 30.01
CA ARG A 195 9.22 10.91 30.73
C ARG A 195 8.56 10.61 32.07
N LEU A 196 7.81 9.52 32.15
CA LEU A 196 7.17 9.04 33.38
C LEU A 196 8.13 8.24 34.28
N GLY A 197 9.37 8.01 33.84
CA GLY A 197 10.36 7.21 34.56
C GLY A 197 10.09 5.70 34.51
N TYR A 198 9.28 5.22 33.56
CA TYR A 198 9.03 3.80 33.36
C TYR A 198 10.15 3.15 32.54
N PRO A 199 10.58 1.92 32.87
CA PRO A 199 11.67 1.24 32.18
C PRO A 199 11.19 0.59 30.88
N VAL A 200 10.84 1.42 29.90
CA VAL A 200 10.32 0.99 28.60
C VAL A 200 11.32 1.30 27.49
N TYR A 201 11.44 0.35 26.56
CA TYR A 201 12.41 0.36 25.47
C TYR A 201 11.69 0.07 24.16
N VAL A 202 12.28 0.53 23.05
CA VAL A 202 11.91 0.03 21.73
C VAL A 202 12.53 -1.37 21.61
N ALA A 203 11.76 -2.31 21.09
CA ALA A 203 12.22 -3.62 20.68
C ALA A 203 11.82 -3.86 19.23
N ALA A 204 12.51 -4.80 18.59
CA ALA A 204 12.33 -5.09 17.18
C ALA A 204 12.19 -6.60 16.95
N ARG A 205 11.41 -6.91 15.93
CA ARG A 205 11.40 -8.20 15.25
C ARG A 205 11.42 -7.95 13.73
N LYS A 206 11.42 -9.02 12.95
CA LYS A 206 11.36 -8.94 11.48
C LYS A 206 10.18 -8.08 11.03
N TYR A 207 10.49 -6.95 10.39
CA TYR A 207 9.56 -5.96 9.83
C TYR A 207 8.60 -5.27 10.80
N HIS A 208 8.86 -5.32 12.12
CA HIS A 208 7.95 -4.73 13.11
C HIS A 208 8.71 -4.22 14.33
N LEU A 209 8.35 -3.04 14.82
CA LEU A 209 8.82 -2.50 16.09
C LEU A 209 7.66 -2.56 17.09
N TYR A 210 8.01 -2.70 18.35
CA TYR A 210 7.06 -2.72 19.46
C TYR A 210 7.71 -2.13 20.72
N ALA A 211 6.93 -1.86 21.76
CA ALA A 211 7.45 -1.37 23.03
C ALA A 211 7.62 -2.55 24.01
N ARG A 212 8.68 -2.51 24.82
CA ARG A 212 8.98 -3.56 25.80
C ARG A 212 9.27 -2.91 27.15
N TYR A 213 8.47 -3.24 28.16
CA TYR A 213 8.69 -2.85 29.55
C TYR A 213 9.59 -3.89 30.20
N GLU A 214 10.70 -3.50 30.83
CA GLU A 214 11.58 -4.42 31.55
C GLU A 214 11.90 -3.94 32.98
N GLU A 215 11.60 -4.75 33.98
CA GLU A 215 11.85 -4.46 35.39
C GLU A 215 12.10 -5.76 36.15
N ASP A 216 13.15 -5.79 37.00
CA ASP A 216 13.51 -6.93 37.85
C ASP A 216 13.65 -8.28 37.09
N GLY A 217 14.18 -8.24 35.87
CA GLY A 217 14.37 -9.44 35.04
C GLY A 217 13.08 -10.01 34.44
N LYS A 218 11.94 -9.35 34.64
CA LYS A 218 10.68 -9.64 33.95
C LYS A 218 10.49 -8.65 32.81
N HIS A 219 9.84 -9.09 31.75
CA HIS A 219 9.46 -8.22 30.65
C HIS A 219 7.97 -8.35 30.33
N LEU A 220 7.42 -7.28 29.78
CA LEU A 220 6.09 -7.21 29.19
C LEU A 220 6.23 -6.53 27.85
N ASN A 221 5.83 -7.22 26.79
CA ASN A 221 5.75 -6.62 25.47
C ASN A 221 4.44 -5.86 25.31
N ILE A 222 4.45 -4.80 24.51
CA ILE A 222 3.31 -3.92 24.25
C ILE A 222 3.20 -3.72 22.74
N GLU A 223 2.10 -4.20 22.16
CA GLU A 223 1.77 -3.94 20.77
C GLU A 223 1.18 -2.53 20.63
N ALA A 224 2.01 -1.60 20.17
CA ALA A 224 1.66 -0.19 20.07
C ALA A 224 0.72 0.11 18.89
N THR A 225 0.51 -0.85 17.98
CA THR A 225 -0.42 -0.70 16.85
C THR A 225 -1.80 -1.30 17.10
N GLU A 226 -2.10 -1.75 18.31
CA GLU A 226 -3.42 -2.28 18.67
C GLU A 226 -4.45 -1.14 18.71
N ASN A 227 -5.37 -1.14 17.75
CA ASN A 227 -6.42 -0.13 17.63
C ASN A 227 -7.64 -0.41 18.54
N GLN A 228 -7.77 -1.62 19.10
CA GLN A 228 -8.92 -2.05 19.92
C GLN A 228 -8.65 -1.98 21.44
N GLY A 229 -7.47 -1.52 21.86
CA GLY A 229 -7.19 -1.26 23.27
C GLY A 229 -5.73 -1.51 23.63
N PHE A 230 -5.43 -2.73 24.06
CA PHE A 230 -4.12 -3.07 24.62
C PHE A 230 -3.82 -4.56 24.42
N SER A 231 -2.71 -4.85 23.76
CA SER A 231 -2.25 -6.21 23.50
C SER A 231 -0.80 -6.38 23.97
N THR A 232 -0.50 -7.54 24.54
CA THR A 232 0.81 -7.85 25.14
C THR A 232 1.34 -9.20 24.64
N PRO A 233 1.71 -9.33 23.35
CA PRO A 233 2.12 -10.61 22.77
C PRO A 233 3.41 -11.14 23.40
N THR A 234 3.54 -12.45 23.59
CA THR A 234 4.79 -13.05 24.09
C THR A 234 5.91 -13.00 23.06
N ASP A 235 7.15 -13.25 23.48
CA ASP A 235 8.29 -13.36 22.55
C ASP A 235 8.09 -14.54 21.57
N GLU A 236 7.46 -15.63 22.01
CA GLU A 236 7.04 -16.75 21.16
C GLU A 236 5.96 -16.34 20.15
N GLU A 237 4.93 -15.60 20.57
CA GLU A 237 3.91 -15.11 19.63
C GLU A 237 4.53 -14.17 18.60
N TYR A 238 5.45 -13.29 19.00
CA TYR A 238 6.16 -12.43 18.04
C TYR A 238 7.10 -13.20 17.09
N ARG A 239 7.66 -14.32 17.54
CA ARG A 239 8.46 -15.23 16.71
C ARG A 239 7.63 -15.85 15.59
N ASP A 240 6.38 -16.18 15.88
CA ASP A 240 5.51 -16.93 14.98
C ASP A 240 4.57 -16.05 14.14
N MET A 241 4.34 -14.79 14.56
CA MET A 241 3.37 -13.89 13.94
C MET A 241 3.78 -13.45 12.53
N GLY A 242 3.19 -14.05 11.48
CA GLY A 242 3.28 -13.62 10.08
C GLY A 242 4.57 -14.02 9.37
N TYR A 243 5.72 -13.51 9.81
CA TYR A 243 7.03 -13.86 9.25
C TYR A 243 7.87 -14.59 10.30
N LEU A 244 8.01 -15.91 10.10
CA LEU A 244 8.84 -16.76 10.93
C LEU A 244 10.28 -16.23 11.01
N MET A 245 10.82 -16.22 12.21
CA MET A 245 12.20 -15.84 12.51
C MET A 245 12.99 -17.04 12.99
N THR A 246 14.15 -17.29 12.38
CA THR A 246 15.06 -18.33 12.88
C THR A 246 15.84 -17.82 14.09
N ASP A 247 16.36 -18.73 14.92
CA ASP A 247 17.23 -18.34 16.04
C ASP A 247 18.50 -17.63 15.56
N GLU A 248 19.00 -17.96 14.37
CA GLU A 248 20.11 -17.25 13.75
C GLU A 248 19.73 -15.80 13.43
N GLU A 249 18.58 -15.57 12.79
CA GLU A 249 18.11 -14.21 12.50
C GLU A 249 17.90 -13.40 13.77
N ILE A 250 17.30 -13.98 14.81
CA ILE A 250 17.08 -13.29 16.09
C ILE A 250 18.41 -12.85 16.72
N ARG A 251 19.41 -13.74 16.77
CA ARG A 251 20.73 -13.43 17.31
C ARG A 251 21.47 -12.40 16.47
N GLU A 252 21.54 -12.62 15.17
CA GLU A 252 22.35 -11.80 14.26
C GLU A 252 21.75 -10.40 14.06
N CYS A 253 20.43 -10.25 14.09
CA CYS A 253 19.75 -8.95 13.97
C CYS A 253 19.48 -8.27 15.31
N GLY A 254 19.73 -8.93 16.44
CA GLY A 254 19.48 -8.39 17.78
C GLY A 254 17.99 -8.18 18.10
N TRP A 255 17.12 -9.09 17.66
CA TRP A 255 15.67 -9.01 17.87
C TRP A 255 15.21 -9.58 19.21
N LEU A 256 13.95 -9.30 19.57
CA LEU A 256 13.27 -9.78 20.79
C LEU A 256 13.92 -9.35 22.11
N ARG A 257 14.62 -8.21 22.09
CA ARG A 257 15.25 -7.59 23.26
C ARG A 257 15.14 -6.06 23.21
N PRO A 258 15.39 -5.36 24.31
CA PRO A 258 15.55 -3.91 24.30
C PRO A 258 16.65 -3.47 23.34
N LEU A 259 16.38 -2.38 22.63
CA LEU A 259 17.38 -1.65 21.86
C LEU A 259 18.02 -0.55 22.73
N SER A 260 19.34 -0.45 22.64
CA SER A 260 20.10 0.72 23.12
C SER A 260 19.77 1.96 22.29
N ASN A 261 20.04 3.17 22.80
CA ASN A 261 19.84 4.39 21.99
C ASN A 261 20.74 4.40 20.74
N LYS A 262 21.94 3.81 20.84
CA LYS A 262 22.80 3.53 19.67
C LYS A 262 22.01 2.75 18.61
N GLU A 263 21.40 1.63 18.98
CA GLU A 263 20.66 0.78 18.04
C GLU A 263 19.38 1.44 17.53
N VAL A 264 18.71 2.22 18.38
CA VAL A 264 17.59 3.06 17.98
C VAL A 264 17.98 4.04 16.87
N LEU A 265 19.13 4.71 16.98
CA LEU A 265 19.64 5.56 15.91
C LEU A 265 19.87 4.74 14.62
N GLY A 266 20.42 3.53 14.74
CA GLY A 266 20.58 2.60 13.60
C GLY A 266 19.26 2.24 12.92
N VAL A 267 18.19 2.00 13.69
CA VAL A 267 16.84 1.74 13.15
C VAL A 267 16.26 3.01 12.49
N CYS A 268 16.38 4.17 13.14
CA CYS A 268 15.88 5.43 12.59
C CYS A 268 16.57 5.81 11.27
N LEU A 269 17.87 5.55 11.14
CA LEU A 269 18.61 5.75 9.89
C LEU A 269 18.18 4.78 8.79
N GLN A 270 17.85 3.53 9.11
CA GLN A 270 17.29 2.58 8.12
C GLN A 270 15.89 3.00 7.63
N ILE A 271 15.06 3.53 8.53
CA ILE A 271 13.76 4.13 8.17
C ILE A 271 13.99 5.36 7.27
N ARG A 272 14.91 6.25 7.64
CA ARG A 272 15.30 7.42 6.84
C ARG A 272 15.76 7.02 5.43
N ALA A 273 16.63 6.01 5.33
CA ALA A 273 17.09 5.49 4.04
C ALA A 273 15.92 4.97 3.18
N SER A 274 14.96 4.28 3.79
CA SER A 274 13.76 3.81 3.08
C SER A 274 12.88 4.97 2.58
N CYS A 275 12.75 6.05 3.35
CA CYS A 275 12.09 7.27 2.88
C CYS A 275 12.84 7.92 1.71
N LEU A 276 14.16 8.05 1.79
CA LEU A 276 15.00 8.61 0.71
C LEU A 276 14.86 7.80 -0.58
N ARG A 277 14.83 6.46 -0.48
CA ARG A 277 14.53 5.57 -1.61
C ARG A 277 13.18 5.87 -2.25
N SER A 278 12.13 6.05 -1.44
CA SER A 278 10.80 6.39 -1.96
C SER A 278 10.73 7.77 -2.63
N MET A 279 11.72 8.63 -2.36
CA MET A 279 11.91 9.94 -2.98
C MET A 279 12.89 9.89 -4.16
N LYS A 280 13.38 8.70 -4.55
CA LYS A 280 14.41 8.50 -5.59
C LYS A 280 15.73 9.23 -5.30
N ARG A 281 16.01 9.54 -4.03
CA ARG A 281 17.26 10.16 -3.56
C ARG A 281 18.28 9.06 -3.22
N TYR A 282 18.70 8.32 -4.24
CA TYR A 282 19.50 7.10 -4.08
C TYR A 282 20.89 7.33 -3.47
N ASP A 283 21.57 8.42 -3.84
CA ASP A 283 22.88 8.74 -3.26
C ASP A 283 22.79 9.02 -1.74
N ASP A 284 21.78 9.80 -1.33
CA ASP A 284 21.49 10.09 0.08
C ASP A 284 21.09 8.82 0.85
N GLU A 285 20.34 7.93 0.22
CA GLU A 285 20.00 6.62 0.77
C GLU A 285 21.27 5.80 1.06
N VAL A 286 22.18 5.69 0.07
CA VAL A 286 23.43 4.92 0.20
C VAL A 286 24.34 5.51 1.27
N ALA A 287 24.43 6.84 1.35
CA ALA A 287 25.16 7.54 2.41
C ALA A 287 24.55 7.24 3.79
N THR A 288 23.22 7.31 3.90
CA THR A 288 22.49 7.03 5.16
C THR A 288 22.66 5.57 5.60
N LEU A 289 22.56 4.60 4.69
CA LEU A 289 22.80 3.18 4.98
C LEU A 289 24.24 2.91 5.44
N THR A 290 25.20 3.61 4.84
CA THR A 290 26.61 3.53 5.25
C THR A 290 26.80 4.06 6.67
N GLN A 291 26.11 5.13 7.04
CA GLN A 291 26.12 5.65 8.39
C GLN A 291 25.42 4.71 9.38
N ALA A 292 24.26 4.15 9.02
CA ALA A 292 23.49 3.22 9.84
C ALA A 292 24.32 1.99 10.28
N ARG A 293 25.27 1.54 9.45
CA ARG A 293 26.17 0.41 9.75
C ARG A 293 26.94 0.57 11.07
N ARG A 294 27.19 1.80 11.53
CA ARG A 294 27.91 2.07 12.79
C ARG A 294 27.07 1.78 14.03
N TYR A 295 25.75 1.74 13.86
CA TYR A 295 24.78 1.80 14.95
C TYR A 295 23.94 0.51 15.08
N VAL A 296 23.90 -0.33 14.05
CA VAL A 296 23.24 -1.64 14.09
C VAL A 296 24.20 -2.74 14.61
N PRO A 297 23.70 -3.94 14.97
CA PRO A 297 24.57 -5.07 15.32
C PRO A 297 25.61 -5.36 14.23
N ASP A 298 26.88 -5.47 14.63
CA ASP A 298 27.98 -5.72 13.70
C ASP A 298 28.14 -7.23 13.43
N THR A 299 27.16 -7.79 12.75
CA THR A 299 27.05 -9.22 12.46
C THR A 299 27.16 -9.50 10.96
N PRO A 300 27.62 -10.70 10.55
CA PRO A 300 27.65 -11.08 9.14
C PRO A 300 26.31 -10.89 8.42
N LEU A 301 25.18 -11.23 9.06
CA LEU A 301 23.87 -11.04 8.45
C LEU A 301 23.54 -9.56 8.26
N MET A 302 23.74 -8.71 9.27
CA MET A 302 23.42 -7.28 9.18
C MET A 302 24.29 -6.56 8.14
N ARG A 303 25.58 -6.90 8.04
CA ARG A 303 26.45 -6.38 6.97
C ARG A 303 25.90 -6.73 5.59
N ARG A 304 25.53 -8.01 5.38
CA ARG A 304 24.91 -8.46 4.11
C ARG A 304 23.60 -7.73 3.81
N VAL A 305 22.76 -7.47 4.81
CA VAL A 305 21.50 -6.74 4.63
C VAL A 305 21.75 -5.31 4.17
N ILE A 306 22.68 -4.59 4.81
CA ILE A 306 23.05 -3.22 4.42
C ILE A 306 23.66 -3.20 3.01
N ASP A 307 24.60 -4.09 2.71
CA ASP A 307 25.26 -4.14 1.41
C ASP A 307 24.27 -4.46 0.28
N LYS A 308 23.34 -5.39 0.52
CA LYS A 308 22.25 -5.68 -0.43
C LYS A 308 21.36 -4.48 -0.68
N ASN A 309 21.00 -3.71 0.35
CA ASN A 309 20.19 -2.51 0.18
C ASN A 309 20.93 -1.42 -0.61
N LYS A 310 22.26 -1.29 -0.42
CA LYS A 310 23.09 -0.37 -1.22
C LYS A 310 23.16 -0.79 -2.69
N ILE A 311 23.28 -2.08 -2.98
CA ILE A 311 23.25 -2.61 -4.35
C ILE A 311 21.88 -2.36 -4.99
N LEU A 312 20.80 -2.64 -4.26
CA LEU A 312 19.44 -2.37 -4.73
C LEU A 312 19.25 -0.89 -5.09
N SER A 313 19.71 0.03 -4.22
CA SER A 313 19.63 1.48 -4.47
C SER A 313 20.32 1.89 -5.77
N LYS A 314 21.54 1.38 -6.02
CA LYS A 314 22.28 1.63 -7.28
C LYS A 314 21.55 1.08 -8.50
N ASN A 315 20.98 -0.11 -8.39
CA ASN A 315 20.23 -0.71 -9.51
C ASN A 315 18.98 0.11 -9.84
N LEU A 316 18.24 0.57 -8.82
CA LEU A 316 17.07 1.42 -9.01
C LEU A 316 17.44 2.79 -9.59
N GLN A 317 18.56 3.38 -9.18
CA GLN A 317 19.08 4.62 -9.77
C GLN A 317 19.37 4.44 -11.26
N THR A 318 20.04 3.35 -11.64
CA THR A 318 20.29 3.02 -13.04
C THR A 318 18.99 2.82 -13.82
N GLU A 319 18.03 2.08 -13.26
CA GLU A 319 16.73 1.84 -13.90
C GLU A 319 15.95 3.14 -14.13
N ASP A 320 15.87 4.00 -13.12
CA ASP A 320 15.21 5.30 -13.21
C ASP A 320 15.89 6.21 -14.23
N HIS A 321 17.22 6.24 -14.26
CA HIS A 321 17.96 7.04 -15.24
C HIS A 321 17.74 6.53 -16.68
N CYS A 322 17.79 5.22 -16.90
CA CYS A 322 17.46 4.63 -18.21
C CYS A 322 16.03 4.99 -18.65
N TYR A 323 15.07 5.01 -17.71
CA TYR A 323 13.70 5.41 -17.99
C TYR A 323 13.56 6.91 -18.33
N GLU A 324 14.32 7.78 -17.68
CA GLU A 324 14.39 9.21 -18.01
C GLU A 324 14.94 9.43 -19.43
N LEU A 325 16.05 8.79 -19.78
CA LEU A 325 16.63 8.83 -21.13
C LEU A 325 15.63 8.31 -22.19
N TRP A 326 14.93 7.22 -21.89
CA TRP A 326 13.88 6.68 -22.75
C TRP A 326 12.77 7.71 -23.01
N ASN A 327 12.30 8.39 -21.96
CA ASN A 327 11.27 9.42 -22.08
C ASN A 327 11.77 10.66 -22.85
N GLU A 328 13.03 11.05 -22.69
CA GLU A 328 13.63 12.16 -23.45
C GLU A 328 13.62 11.85 -24.95
N ILE A 329 13.99 10.63 -25.33
CA ILE A 329 13.94 10.17 -26.71
C ILE A 329 12.50 10.12 -27.23
N GLU A 330 11.56 9.65 -26.41
CA GLU A 330 10.16 9.58 -26.82
C GLU A 330 9.59 10.97 -27.17
N ASN A 331 9.95 11.98 -26.37
CA ASN A 331 9.51 13.36 -26.52
C ASN A 331 10.36 14.20 -27.49
N SER A 332 11.45 13.66 -28.04
CA SER A 332 12.31 14.36 -28.98
C SER A 332 11.67 14.45 -30.39
N GLN A 333 11.89 15.57 -31.07
CA GLN A 333 11.32 15.81 -32.41
C GLN A 333 12.10 15.09 -33.53
N PHE A 334 11.68 13.88 -33.89
CA PHE A 334 12.25 13.18 -35.05
C PHE A 334 11.58 13.62 -36.37
N PRO A 335 12.23 13.42 -37.53
CA PRO A 335 11.58 13.59 -38.82
C PRO A 335 10.39 12.63 -38.91
N ASN A 336 9.27 13.11 -39.43
CA ASN A 336 8.03 12.33 -39.58
C ASN A 336 7.82 11.85 -41.02
N CYS A 337 8.62 12.37 -41.95
CA CYS A 337 8.68 11.96 -43.34
C CYS A 337 10.02 12.39 -43.98
N GLY A 338 10.16 12.21 -45.29
CA GLY A 338 11.37 12.54 -46.04
C GLY A 338 12.45 11.45 -46.05
N PRO A 339 13.59 11.71 -46.71
CA PRO A 339 14.58 10.68 -47.08
C PRO A 339 15.23 9.92 -45.91
N LYS A 340 15.27 10.54 -44.72
CA LYS A 340 15.88 9.95 -43.50
C LYS A 340 14.85 9.49 -42.46
N TYR A 341 13.56 9.50 -42.79
CA TYR A 341 12.49 9.07 -41.87
C TYR A 341 12.71 7.66 -41.32
N GLU A 342 12.80 6.65 -42.19
CA GLU A 342 12.95 5.25 -41.76
C GLU A 342 14.25 5.03 -40.98
N TYR A 343 15.32 5.74 -41.35
CA TYR A 343 16.59 5.69 -40.63
C TYR A 343 16.43 6.14 -39.17
N PHE A 344 15.88 7.35 -38.95
CA PHE A 344 15.71 7.90 -37.62
C PHE A 344 14.64 7.19 -36.80
N ARG A 345 13.58 6.70 -37.45
CA ARG A 345 12.57 5.83 -36.82
C ARG A 345 13.20 4.55 -36.29
N ASN A 346 14.01 3.87 -37.09
CA ASN A 346 14.70 2.66 -36.66
C ASN A 346 15.74 2.94 -35.57
N ARG A 347 16.50 4.03 -35.67
CA ARG A 347 17.45 4.41 -34.61
C ARG A 347 16.75 4.74 -33.29
N LYS A 348 15.62 5.46 -33.34
CA LYS A 348 14.78 5.76 -32.17
C LYS A 348 14.35 4.44 -31.49
N LEU A 349 13.78 3.51 -32.26
CA LEU A 349 13.35 2.21 -31.73
C LEU A 349 14.52 1.42 -31.13
N GLN A 350 15.64 1.29 -31.84
CA GLN A 350 16.83 0.59 -31.33
C GLN A 350 17.32 1.21 -30.01
N MET A 351 17.31 2.54 -29.91
CA MET A 351 17.71 3.23 -28.69
C MET A 351 16.72 2.96 -27.55
N GLN A 352 15.42 2.96 -27.83
CA GLN A 352 14.37 2.64 -26.85
C GLN A 352 14.49 1.20 -26.33
N PHE A 353 14.73 0.23 -27.22
CA PHE A 353 15.03 -1.14 -26.83
C PHE A 353 16.32 -1.21 -25.98
N PHE A 354 17.37 -0.51 -26.39
CA PHE A 354 18.63 -0.52 -25.64
C PHE A 354 18.46 0.06 -24.22
N ALA A 355 17.77 1.19 -24.07
CA ALA A 355 17.47 1.79 -22.78
C ALA A 355 16.62 0.88 -21.87
N GLN A 356 15.63 0.17 -22.45
CA GLN A 356 14.74 -0.72 -21.69
C GLN A 356 15.44 -1.98 -21.15
N TYR A 357 16.41 -2.52 -21.89
CA TYR A 357 17.04 -3.80 -21.57
C TYR A 357 18.48 -3.67 -21.04
N SER A 358 19.06 -2.46 -21.01
CA SER A 358 20.40 -2.24 -20.50
C SER A 358 20.42 -2.09 -18.98
N THR A 359 21.47 -2.62 -18.35
CA THR A 359 21.81 -2.41 -16.94
C THR A 359 22.95 -1.41 -16.76
N ASN A 360 23.40 -0.75 -17.84
CA ASN A 360 24.45 0.26 -17.83
C ASN A 360 23.93 1.60 -18.35
N ALA A 361 23.57 2.48 -17.41
CA ALA A 361 23.13 3.85 -17.69
C ALA A 361 24.12 4.64 -18.56
N THR A 362 25.43 4.48 -18.33
CA THR A 362 26.47 5.23 -19.04
C THR A 362 26.49 4.89 -20.54
N ASP A 363 26.34 3.61 -20.86
CA ASP A 363 26.30 3.17 -22.27
C ASP A 363 25.03 3.66 -22.96
N VAL A 364 23.90 3.64 -22.25
CA VAL A 364 22.61 4.17 -22.74
C VAL A 364 22.73 5.67 -22.99
N GLU A 365 23.31 6.43 -22.07
CA GLU A 365 23.54 7.86 -22.22
C GLU A 365 24.45 8.17 -23.42
N ALA A 366 25.56 7.46 -23.57
CA ALA A 366 26.47 7.63 -24.70
C ALA A 366 25.77 7.35 -26.06
N ALA A 367 24.95 6.29 -26.12
CA ALA A 367 24.17 5.96 -27.31
C ALA A 367 23.05 6.97 -27.61
N MET A 368 22.51 7.63 -26.57
CA MET A 368 21.55 8.72 -26.72
C MET A 368 22.23 9.98 -27.26
N ILE A 369 23.37 10.38 -26.70
CA ILE A 369 24.16 11.54 -27.15
C ILE A 369 24.53 11.38 -28.64
N ASP A 370 24.92 10.17 -29.04
CA ASP A 370 25.20 9.84 -30.43
C ASP A 370 23.98 10.05 -31.35
N LEU A 371 22.83 9.51 -30.98
CA LEU A 371 21.58 9.68 -31.73
C LEU A 371 21.16 11.16 -31.84
N LEU A 372 21.24 11.91 -30.74
CA LEU A 372 20.86 13.32 -30.72
C LEU A 372 21.84 14.18 -31.54
N ARG A 373 23.13 13.82 -31.56
CA ARG A 373 24.13 14.44 -32.43
C ARG A 373 23.78 14.19 -33.90
N GLU A 374 23.51 12.95 -34.31
CA GLU A 374 23.11 12.65 -35.69
C GLU A 374 21.85 13.41 -36.11
N LEU A 375 20.86 13.48 -35.22
CA LEU A 375 19.63 14.22 -35.44
C LEU A 375 19.90 15.72 -35.62
N LYS A 376 20.76 16.30 -34.78
CA LYS A 376 21.18 17.70 -34.88
C LYS A 376 21.90 17.97 -36.20
N GLU A 377 22.84 17.12 -36.59
CA GLU A 377 23.55 17.24 -37.88
C GLU A 377 22.59 17.17 -39.07
N TYR A 378 21.61 16.26 -39.02
CA TYR A 378 20.57 16.20 -40.05
C TYR A 378 19.75 17.49 -40.12
N ARG A 379 19.31 18.01 -38.96
CA ARG A 379 18.56 19.27 -38.88
C ARG A 379 19.36 20.44 -39.45
N THR A 380 20.64 20.55 -39.13
CA THR A 380 21.53 21.59 -39.69
C THR A 380 21.68 21.46 -41.20
N LYS A 381 21.71 20.23 -41.75
CA LYS A 381 21.81 20.03 -43.20
C LYS A 381 20.56 20.47 -43.95
N ILE A 382 19.38 20.30 -43.36
CA ILE A 382 18.10 20.68 -43.98
C ILE A 382 17.68 22.12 -43.66
N SER A 383 18.28 22.77 -42.65
CA SER A 383 17.83 24.09 -42.16
C SER A 383 17.95 25.20 -43.20
N ASP A 384 18.88 25.07 -44.15
CA ASP A 384 19.12 26.06 -45.20
C ASP A 384 18.05 26.00 -46.32
N SER A 385 17.16 24.99 -46.30
CA SER A 385 16.08 24.83 -47.27
C SER A 385 14.70 24.68 -46.58
N PRO A 386 13.85 25.71 -46.64
CA PRO A 386 12.49 25.65 -46.08
C PRO A 386 11.67 24.48 -46.64
N GLU A 387 11.88 24.12 -47.91
CA GLU A 387 11.22 22.99 -48.57
C GLU A 387 11.61 21.64 -47.95
N GLN A 388 12.90 21.44 -47.65
CA GLN A 388 13.39 20.22 -47.00
C GLN A 388 12.96 20.11 -45.53
N VAL A 389 12.85 21.25 -44.83
CA VAL A 389 12.29 21.29 -43.47
C VAL A 389 10.81 20.89 -43.49
N ILE A 390 10.02 21.46 -44.41
CA ILE A 390 8.61 21.10 -44.59
C ILE A 390 8.49 19.62 -44.98
N GLU A 391 9.31 19.13 -45.91
CA GLU A 391 9.31 17.72 -46.33
C GLU A 391 9.71 16.76 -45.20
N ALA A 392 10.57 17.14 -44.26
CA ALA A 392 10.99 16.28 -43.16
C ALA A 392 9.97 16.20 -42.01
N HIS A 393 9.14 17.23 -41.84
CA HIS A 393 8.21 17.37 -40.70
C HIS A 393 6.72 17.45 -41.10
N SER A 394 6.40 17.34 -42.39
CA SER A 394 5.02 17.25 -42.87
C SER A 394 4.31 16.00 -42.32
N PRO A 395 2.98 15.97 -42.33
CA PRO A 395 2.23 14.73 -42.13
C PRO A 395 2.69 13.69 -43.16
N PRO A 396 2.84 12.41 -42.78
CA PRO A 396 3.27 11.37 -43.70
C PRO A 396 2.32 11.30 -44.90
N LYS A 397 2.84 11.53 -46.10
CA LYS A 397 2.10 11.26 -47.33
C LYS A 397 1.96 9.75 -47.46
N PRO A 398 0.73 9.20 -47.51
CA PRO A 398 0.58 7.77 -47.71
C PRO A 398 1.21 7.38 -49.05
N PRO A 399 1.90 6.24 -49.15
CA PRO A 399 2.48 5.78 -50.40
C PRO A 399 1.41 5.72 -51.50
N ALA A 400 1.80 5.90 -52.76
CA ALA A 400 0.85 6.17 -53.86
C ALA A 400 -0.29 5.12 -53.98
N ASN A 401 0.00 3.86 -53.63
CA ASN A 401 -0.96 2.77 -53.53
C ASN A 401 -1.98 2.96 -52.39
N GLN A 402 -1.54 3.45 -51.23
CA GLN A 402 -2.38 3.77 -50.08
C GLN A 402 -3.17 5.06 -50.29
N GLN A 403 -2.61 6.07 -50.98
CA GLN A 403 -3.37 7.26 -51.40
C GLN A 403 -4.51 6.87 -52.36
N LYS A 404 -4.23 6.00 -53.35
CA LYS A 404 -5.23 5.47 -54.28
C LYS A 404 -6.34 4.69 -53.55
N PHE A 405 -5.97 3.96 -52.50
CA PHE A 405 -6.92 3.25 -51.62
C PHE A 405 -7.75 4.22 -50.78
N LEU A 406 -7.15 5.25 -50.18
CA LEU A 406 -7.83 6.28 -49.39
C LEU A 406 -8.80 7.13 -50.25
N ASP A 407 -8.45 7.43 -51.49
CA ASP A 407 -9.32 8.12 -52.44
C ASP A 407 -10.51 7.24 -52.88
N LEU A 408 -10.30 5.92 -52.96
CA LEU A 408 -11.37 4.93 -53.17
C LEU A 408 -12.33 4.86 -51.97
N LEU A 409 -11.82 5.00 -50.74
CA LEU A 409 -12.62 4.96 -49.51
C LEU A 409 -13.44 6.24 -49.29
N ARG A 410 -13.00 7.41 -49.78
CA ARG A 410 -13.74 8.68 -49.65
C ARG A 410 -15.07 8.73 -50.42
N ASN A 411 -15.21 7.91 -51.47
CA ASN A 411 -16.41 7.87 -52.32
C ASN A 411 -17.43 6.80 -51.91
N VAL A 412 -17.21 6.12 -50.79
CA VAL A 412 -18.16 5.13 -50.27
C VAL A 412 -18.77 5.71 -49.00
N ASN A 413 -20.10 5.84 -48.94
CA ASN A 413 -20.81 6.05 -47.67
C ASN A 413 -20.60 4.79 -46.81
N GLN A 414 -19.51 4.75 -46.05
CA GLN A 414 -19.14 3.57 -45.28
C GLN A 414 -19.87 3.55 -43.94
N VAL A 415 -20.86 2.66 -43.86
CA VAL A 415 -21.26 2.06 -42.59
C VAL A 415 -20.02 1.38 -42.00
N ARG A 416 -19.62 1.75 -40.79
CA ARG A 416 -18.45 1.16 -40.13
C ARG A 416 -18.80 -0.26 -39.68
N ARG A 417 -18.42 -1.26 -40.47
CA ARG A 417 -18.59 -2.68 -40.12
C ARG A 417 -17.44 -3.17 -39.26
N VAL A 418 -17.73 -3.57 -38.03
CA VAL A 418 -16.77 -4.20 -37.11
C VAL A 418 -17.11 -5.67 -37.05
N ARG A 419 -16.15 -6.53 -37.39
CA ARG A 419 -16.30 -7.98 -37.34
C ARG A 419 -15.70 -8.51 -36.06
N LEU A 420 -16.48 -9.23 -35.27
CA LEU A 420 -16.05 -9.77 -33.98
C LEU A 420 -16.24 -11.29 -33.97
N PRO A 421 -15.25 -12.07 -33.50
CA PRO A 421 -15.42 -13.50 -33.28
C PRO A 421 -16.50 -13.74 -32.22
N GLU A 422 -17.43 -14.66 -32.48
CA GLU A 422 -18.53 -14.99 -31.55
C GLU A 422 -18.03 -15.33 -30.13
N GLU A 423 -16.88 -15.99 -30.04
CA GLU A 423 -16.21 -16.37 -28.79
C GLU A 423 -15.75 -15.17 -27.95
N SER A 424 -15.49 -14.03 -28.58
CA SER A 424 -15.02 -12.82 -27.92
C SER A 424 -16.16 -11.96 -27.39
N ILE A 425 -17.38 -12.19 -27.87
CA ILE A 425 -18.57 -11.42 -27.49
C ILE A 425 -19.23 -12.05 -26.26
N PRO A 426 -19.62 -11.25 -25.24
CA PRO A 426 -20.46 -11.73 -24.14
C PRO A 426 -21.68 -12.48 -24.65
N MET A 427 -22.02 -13.59 -24.00
CA MET A 427 -23.06 -14.51 -24.50
C MET A 427 -24.41 -13.81 -24.71
N GLU A 428 -24.72 -12.82 -23.89
CA GLU A 428 -25.94 -12.02 -23.88
C GLU A 428 -26.06 -11.08 -25.09
N TYR A 429 -24.95 -10.77 -25.77
CA TYR A 429 -24.91 -9.81 -26.90
C TYR A 429 -24.64 -10.44 -28.25
N ARG A 430 -24.48 -11.77 -28.30
CA ARG A 430 -24.25 -12.52 -29.55
C ARG A 430 -25.42 -12.44 -30.54
N GLN A 431 -26.65 -12.26 -30.03
CA GLN A 431 -27.86 -12.15 -30.85
C GLN A 431 -28.30 -10.70 -31.13
N GLY A 432 -27.63 -9.72 -30.51
CA GLY A 432 -27.94 -8.31 -30.68
C GLY A 432 -27.35 -7.44 -29.57
N VAL A 433 -26.87 -6.26 -29.94
CA VAL A 433 -26.26 -5.30 -29.01
C VAL A 433 -27.30 -4.24 -28.60
N PRO A 434 -27.56 -4.04 -27.30
CA PRO A 434 -28.51 -3.03 -26.83
C PRO A 434 -28.18 -1.62 -27.33
N VAL A 435 -29.19 -0.79 -27.59
CA VAL A 435 -29.02 0.59 -28.11
C VAL A 435 -28.15 1.45 -27.18
N ALA A 436 -28.31 1.32 -25.87
CA ALA A 436 -27.50 2.02 -24.87
C ALA A 436 -26.01 1.63 -24.96
N LEU A 437 -25.70 0.36 -25.20
CA LEU A 437 -24.34 -0.11 -25.44
C LEU A 437 -23.83 0.38 -26.80
N MET A 438 -24.66 0.36 -27.86
CA MET A 438 -24.27 0.87 -29.18
C MET A 438 -23.80 2.32 -29.16
N ASN A 439 -24.37 3.17 -28.30
CA ASN A 439 -23.92 4.56 -28.14
C ASN A 439 -22.52 4.64 -27.52
N ARG A 440 -22.20 3.80 -26.53
CA ARG A 440 -20.87 3.69 -25.92
C ARG A 440 -19.84 3.18 -26.94
N LEU A 441 -20.20 2.16 -27.72
CA LEU A 441 -19.32 1.55 -28.71
C LEU A 441 -18.97 2.48 -29.89
N ARG A 442 -19.85 3.44 -30.25
CA ARG A 442 -19.58 4.43 -31.32
C ARG A 442 -18.30 5.25 -31.10
N ARG A 443 -17.89 5.44 -29.85
CA ARG A 443 -16.68 6.20 -29.49
C ARG A 443 -15.40 5.39 -29.67
N LEU A 444 -15.48 4.07 -29.60
CA LEU A 444 -14.32 3.17 -29.60
C LEU A 444 -13.85 2.83 -31.01
N THR A 445 -12.53 2.73 -31.20
CA THR A 445 -11.91 2.57 -32.53
C THR A 445 -11.35 1.17 -32.76
N THR A 446 -10.96 0.45 -31.71
CA THR A 446 -10.32 -0.87 -31.80
C THR A 446 -11.27 -2.01 -31.42
N GLU A 447 -11.06 -3.19 -32.01
CA GLU A 447 -11.79 -4.42 -31.66
C GLU A 447 -11.63 -4.77 -30.18
N ARG A 448 -10.41 -4.66 -29.65
CA ARG A 448 -10.11 -4.95 -28.24
C ARG A 448 -10.89 -4.04 -27.31
N ASP A 449 -10.97 -2.75 -27.59
CA ASP A 449 -11.71 -1.81 -26.76
C ASP A 449 -13.21 -2.05 -26.85
N ILE A 450 -13.72 -2.35 -28.06
CA ILE A 450 -15.13 -2.69 -28.28
C ILE A 450 -15.51 -3.93 -27.48
N VAL A 451 -14.73 -5.01 -27.58
CA VAL A 451 -14.96 -6.25 -26.82
C VAL A 451 -14.87 -6.00 -25.31
N THR A 452 -13.84 -5.26 -24.87
CA THR A 452 -13.66 -4.91 -23.45
C THR A 452 -14.86 -4.16 -22.90
N GLU A 453 -15.36 -3.17 -23.65
CA GLU A 453 -16.52 -2.38 -23.27
C GLU A 453 -17.81 -3.20 -23.27
N MET A 454 -17.97 -4.14 -24.21
CA MET A 454 -19.09 -5.09 -24.20
C MET A 454 -19.08 -5.97 -22.95
N HIS A 455 -17.92 -6.50 -22.53
CA HIS A 455 -17.80 -7.28 -21.28
C HIS A 455 -18.04 -6.43 -20.03
N LEU A 456 -17.52 -5.21 -19.99
CA LEU A 456 -17.76 -4.28 -18.89
C LEU A 456 -19.25 -3.94 -18.76
N TYR A 457 -19.93 -3.67 -19.88
CA TYR A 457 -21.37 -3.41 -19.90
C TYR A 457 -22.18 -4.66 -19.45
N ALA A 458 -21.78 -5.86 -19.87
CA ALA A 458 -22.41 -7.11 -19.41
C ALA A 458 -22.31 -7.30 -17.89
N VAL A 459 -21.14 -7.03 -17.31
CA VAL A 459 -20.91 -7.10 -15.86
C VAL A 459 -21.71 -6.04 -15.11
N GLU A 460 -21.82 -4.82 -15.65
CA GLU A 460 -22.65 -3.75 -15.08
C GLU A 460 -24.13 -4.15 -15.06
N GLU A 461 -24.66 -4.66 -16.18
CA GLU A 461 -26.04 -5.13 -16.29
C GLU A 461 -26.33 -6.33 -15.37
N MET A 462 -25.37 -7.25 -15.24
CA MET A 462 -25.47 -8.37 -14.30
C MET A 462 -25.50 -7.88 -12.86
N ARG A 463 -24.66 -6.91 -12.49
CA ARG A 463 -24.67 -6.31 -11.14
C ARG A 463 -25.97 -5.59 -10.86
N ILE A 464 -26.50 -4.81 -11.80
CA ILE A 464 -27.79 -4.14 -11.65
C ILE A 464 -28.90 -5.18 -11.47
N ARG A 465 -28.93 -6.22 -12.30
CA ARG A 465 -29.91 -7.31 -12.15
C ARG A 465 -29.77 -8.07 -10.84
N ASP A 466 -28.56 -8.30 -10.33
CA ASP A 466 -28.37 -8.93 -9.01
C ASP A 466 -28.84 -8.00 -7.89
N ILE A 467 -28.52 -6.69 -7.98
CA ILE A 467 -29.00 -5.67 -7.05
C ILE A 467 -30.53 -5.57 -7.09
N GLU A 468 -31.16 -5.57 -8.27
CA GLU A 468 -32.61 -5.51 -8.46
C GLU A 468 -33.31 -6.81 -8.07
N SER A 469 -32.74 -7.98 -8.41
CA SER A 469 -33.30 -9.29 -8.02
C SER A 469 -33.26 -9.49 -6.51
N ARG A 470 -32.16 -9.09 -5.86
CA ARG A 470 -32.08 -9.04 -4.39
C ARG A 470 -33.02 -7.99 -3.80
N ALA A 471 -33.50 -7.01 -4.56
CA ALA A 471 -34.45 -5.99 -4.09
C ALA A 471 -35.89 -6.48 -4.26
N ALA A 472 -36.16 -7.22 -5.34
CA ALA A 472 -37.41 -7.89 -5.62
C ALA A 472 -37.68 -9.05 -4.65
N MET A 473 -36.65 -9.85 -4.29
CA MET A 473 -36.75 -10.87 -3.23
C MET A 473 -37.11 -10.29 -1.85
N VAL A 474 -36.86 -9.00 -1.64
CA VAL A 474 -37.08 -8.27 -0.38
C VAL A 474 -38.47 -7.60 -0.34
N ASN A 475 -39.11 -7.36 -1.49
CA ASN A 475 -40.37 -6.58 -1.60
C ASN A 475 -41.62 -7.38 -2.14
N GLY A 476 -41.52 -8.69 -2.43
CA GLY A 476 -42.65 -9.65 -2.67
C GLY A 476 -43.09 -9.80 -4.15
N LEU A 477 -43.56 -10.93 -4.76
CA LEU A 477 -43.90 -12.38 -4.54
C LEU A 477 -44.04 -13.02 -5.99
N PRO A 478 -44.27 -14.33 -6.28
CA PRO A 478 -44.35 -15.55 -5.45
C PRO A 478 -43.32 -16.66 -5.82
N THR A 479 -43.14 -17.62 -4.92
CA THR A 479 -42.31 -18.83 -5.05
C THR A 479 -42.72 -19.78 -6.18
N PRO A 480 -41.74 -20.52 -6.74
CA PRO A 480 -41.90 -21.96 -6.93
C PRO A 480 -40.83 -22.75 -6.14
N SER A 481 -41.32 -23.61 -5.26
CA SER A 481 -40.68 -24.83 -4.75
C SER A 481 -39.30 -24.70 -4.09
N ALA A 482 -39.28 -24.17 -2.86
CA ALA A 482 -38.38 -24.65 -1.83
C ALA A 482 -39.18 -24.85 -0.54
N LEU A 483 -39.27 -26.12 -0.13
CA LEU A 483 -39.75 -26.68 1.13
C LEU A 483 -40.14 -25.67 2.24
N SER A 484 -41.45 -25.57 2.48
CA SER A 484 -42.11 -25.43 3.78
C SER A 484 -41.25 -24.93 4.96
N MET A 485 -41.04 -23.62 5.05
CA MET A 485 -41.02 -22.94 6.34
C MET A 485 -42.01 -21.79 6.27
N GLN A 486 -43.14 -21.92 6.97
CA GLN A 486 -43.99 -20.76 7.23
C GLN A 486 -43.17 -19.70 7.99
N PRO A 487 -43.37 -18.39 7.72
CA PRO A 487 -42.66 -17.34 8.42
C PRO A 487 -42.99 -17.47 9.91
N SER A 488 -42.00 -17.91 10.68
CA SER A 488 -42.14 -18.05 12.11
C SER A 488 -42.42 -16.66 12.69
N GLU A 489 -43.49 -16.55 13.49
CA GLU A 489 -43.87 -15.31 14.16
C GLU A 489 -42.64 -14.72 14.88
N VAL A 490 -42.27 -13.49 14.53
CA VAL A 490 -41.08 -12.83 15.07
C VAL A 490 -41.32 -12.54 16.56
N LYS A 491 -40.73 -13.34 17.46
CA LYS A 491 -40.86 -13.20 18.92
C LYS A 491 -39.80 -12.27 19.49
N ILE A 492 -39.74 -11.04 18.96
CA ILE A 492 -38.88 -9.98 19.50
C ILE A 492 -39.71 -9.18 20.48
N ARG A 493 -39.23 -9.04 21.71
CA ARG A 493 -39.92 -8.22 22.69
C ARG A 493 -39.69 -6.73 22.35
N PRO A 494 -40.69 -5.85 22.51
CA PRO A 494 -40.53 -4.42 22.22
C PRO A 494 -39.33 -3.76 22.92
N GLU A 495 -38.93 -4.27 24.09
CA GLU A 495 -37.76 -3.83 24.85
C GLU A 495 -36.42 -4.15 24.18
N ASP A 496 -36.33 -5.23 23.40
CA ASP A 496 -35.12 -5.68 22.69
C ASP A 496 -34.80 -4.78 21.47
N LEU A 497 -35.78 -4.00 21.02
CA LEU A 497 -35.61 -3.02 19.94
C LEU A 497 -34.93 -1.75 20.48
N PRO A 498 -33.98 -1.16 19.72
CA PRO A 498 -33.46 0.17 20.02
C PRO A 498 -34.60 1.18 20.19
N GLN A 499 -34.43 2.14 21.11
CA GLN A 499 -35.36 3.26 21.37
C GLN A 499 -36.10 3.81 20.13
N PRO A 500 -35.44 4.14 18.99
CA PRO A 500 -36.12 4.68 17.82
C PRO A 500 -37.05 3.69 17.08
N TRP A 501 -36.98 2.39 17.38
CA TRP A 501 -37.73 1.32 16.72
C TRP A 501 -38.88 0.76 17.55
N ARG A 502 -38.98 1.13 18.83
CA ARG A 502 -40.07 0.69 19.70
C ARG A 502 -41.40 1.26 19.18
N GLY A 503 -42.35 0.38 18.84
CA GLY A 503 -43.66 0.76 18.31
C GLY A 503 -43.69 1.16 16.83
N ARG A 504 -42.58 0.98 16.08
CA ARG A 504 -42.57 1.16 14.61
C ARG A 504 -42.82 -0.17 13.91
N GLN A 505 -43.44 -0.11 12.73
CA GLN A 505 -43.57 -1.28 11.86
C GLN A 505 -42.18 -1.66 11.31
N ILE A 506 -41.70 -2.85 11.66
CA ILE A 506 -40.43 -3.37 11.17
C ILE A 506 -40.60 -3.76 9.69
N PRO A 507 -39.72 -3.33 8.77
CA PRO A 507 -39.77 -3.74 7.37
C PRO A 507 -39.78 -5.27 7.21
N PRO A 508 -40.57 -5.86 6.31
CA PRO A 508 -40.67 -7.31 6.13
C PRO A 508 -39.30 -7.99 5.92
N ALA A 509 -38.39 -7.35 5.19
CA ALA A 509 -37.04 -7.87 4.97
C ALA A 509 -36.18 -7.91 6.24
N LEU A 510 -36.37 -6.94 7.14
CA LEU A 510 -35.71 -6.92 8.45
C LEU A 510 -36.36 -7.95 9.39
N GLN A 511 -37.66 -8.17 9.30
CA GLN A 511 -38.35 -9.22 10.06
C GLN A 511 -37.79 -10.62 9.76
N VAL A 512 -37.51 -10.93 8.49
CA VAL A 512 -36.91 -12.22 8.09
C VAL A 512 -35.51 -12.40 8.70
N ARG A 513 -34.68 -11.35 8.70
CA ARG A 513 -33.34 -11.39 9.31
C ARG A 513 -33.42 -11.59 10.82
N LEU A 514 -34.32 -10.88 11.48
CA LEU A 514 -34.47 -10.98 12.93
C LEU A 514 -35.16 -12.27 13.39
N ALA A 515 -35.98 -12.92 12.55
CA ALA A 515 -36.58 -14.22 12.86
C ALA A 515 -35.53 -15.32 13.15
N SER A 516 -34.35 -15.22 12.53
CA SER A 516 -33.22 -16.14 12.77
C SER A 516 -32.62 -16.02 14.18
N LEU A 517 -32.90 -14.92 14.89
CA LEU A 517 -32.37 -14.63 16.22
C LEU A 517 -33.28 -15.13 17.36
N ASN A 518 -34.47 -15.65 17.03
CA ASN A 518 -35.45 -16.13 18.01
C ASN A 518 -34.95 -17.27 18.92
N ALA A 519 -33.93 -18.02 18.47
CA ALA A 519 -33.35 -19.14 19.21
C ALA A 519 -32.27 -18.73 20.24
N LEU A 520 -31.86 -17.45 20.26
CA LEU A 520 -30.81 -16.96 21.16
C LEU A 520 -31.33 -16.64 22.56
N ASN A 521 -30.44 -16.70 23.56
CA ASN A 521 -30.77 -16.27 24.92
C ASN A 521 -30.98 -14.73 24.99
N ASP A 522 -31.62 -14.26 26.06
CA ASP A 522 -32.10 -12.87 26.18
C ASP A 522 -31.02 -11.81 25.94
N ARG A 523 -29.82 -12.01 26.53
CA ARG A 523 -28.71 -11.05 26.43
C ARG A 523 -28.07 -11.03 25.04
N GLU A 524 -27.90 -12.21 24.43
CA GLU A 524 -27.38 -12.33 23.06
C GLU A 524 -28.38 -11.83 22.03
N ARG A 525 -29.68 -12.08 22.25
CA ARG A 525 -30.76 -11.64 21.37
C ARG A 525 -30.81 -10.12 21.31
N GLU A 526 -30.71 -9.42 22.43
CA GLU A 526 -30.69 -7.95 22.45
C GLU A 526 -29.48 -7.38 21.68
N MET A 527 -28.28 -7.90 21.95
CA MET A 527 -27.05 -7.43 21.29
C MET A 527 -27.09 -7.68 19.77
N ARG A 528 -27.47 -8.90 19.37
CA ARG A 528 -27.56 -9.29 17.96
C ARG A 528 -28.68 -8.56 17.23
N THR A 529 -29.81 -8.28 17.88
CA THR A 529 -30.90 -7.47 17.31
C THR A 529 -30.44 -6.06 16.99
N LYS A 530 -29.69 -5.42 17.89
CA LYS A 530 -29.11 -4.08 17.65
C LYS A 530 -28.12 -4.10 16.48
N GLN A 531 -27.23 -5.09 16.46
CA GLN A 531 -26.23 -5.25 15.40
C GLN A 531 -26.90 -5.50 14.03
N GLU A 532 -27.93 -6.35 13.99
CA GLU A 532 -28.60 -6.72 12.74
C GLU A 532 -29.41 -5.56 12.16
N ILE A 533 -30.02 -4.74 13.02
CA ILE A 533 -30.68 -3.49 12.60
C ILE A 533 -29.64 -2.52 12.00
N GLN A 534 -28.48 -2.35 12.63
CA GLN A 534 -27.42 -1.48 12.11
C GLN A 534 -26.89 -1.99 10.75
N ASN A 535 -26.61 -3.29 10.66
CA ASN A 535 -26.15 -3.94 9.42
C ASN A 535 -27.17 -3.76 8.29
N PHE A 536 -28.47 -3.90 8.58
CA PHE A 536 -29.52 -3.72 7.59
C PHE A 536 -29.52 -2.31 6.95
N PHE A 537 -29.24 -1.26 7.73
CA PHE A 537 -29.16 0.10 7.19
C PHE A 537 -27.86 0.38 6.45
N LEU A 538 -26.74 -0.16 6.93
CA LEU A 538 -25.47 -0.13 6.21
C LEU A 538 -25.61 -0.80 4.84
N ASP A 539 -26.26 -1.96 4.78
CA ASP A 539 -26.52 -2.68 3.52
C ASP A 539 -27.42 -1.86 2.57
N GLN A 540 -28.45 -1.19 3.10
CA GLN A 540 -29.31 -0.32 2.28
C GLN A 540 -28.56 0.91 1.74
N ASP A 541 -27.75 1.56 2.57
CA ASP A 541 -26.98 2.75 2.17
C ASP A 541 -25.90 2.39 1.13
N GLN A 542 -25.16 1.31 1.37
CA GLN A 542 -24.19 0.78 0.41
C GLN A 542 -24.85 0.45 -0.94
N ARG A 543 -26.05 -0.14 -0.93
CA ARG A 543 -26.82 -0.43 -2.15
C ARG A 543 -27.21 0.84 -2.90
N GLN A 544 -27.71 1.86 -2.19
CA GLN A 544 -28.09 3.14 -2.79
C GLN A 544 -26.88 3.88 -3.35
N ASN A 545 -25.74 3.84 -2.65
CA ASN A 545 -24.48 4.43 -3.11
C ASN A 545 -23.93 3.71 -4.34
N ALA A 546 -24.01 2.37 -4.39
CA ALA A 546 -23.63 1.60 -5.57
C ALA A 546 -24.49 1.94 -6.79
N LEU A 547 -25.81 2.05 -6.62
CA LEU A 547 -26.73 2.46 -7.69
C LEU A 547 -26.47 3.89 -8.16
N LYS A 548 -26.24 4.83 -7.23
CA LYS A 548 -25.88 6.23 -7.56
C LYS A 548 -24.55 6.32 -8.31
N ALA A 549 -23.54 5.55 -7.91
CA ALA A 549 -22.25 5.53 -8.60
C ALA A 549 -22.35 4.97 -10.02
N ILE A 550 -23.16 3.92 -10.22
CA ILE A 550 -23.45 3.37 -11.54
C ILE A 550 -24.20 4.39 -12.40
N GLN A 551 -25.22 5.07 -11.85
CA GLN A 551 -25.99 6.09 -12.57
C GLN A 551 -25.13 7.30 -12.92
N MET A 552 -24.34 7.81 -11.99
CA MET A 552 -23.44 8.95 -12.22
C MET A 552 -22.40 8.65 -13.30
N ARG A 553 -21.90 7.41 -13.37
CA ARG A 553 -21.02 6.96 -14.47
C ARG A 553 -21.75 6.93 -15.81
N ARG A 554 -23.01 6.48 -15.85
CA ARG A 554 -23.84 6.50 -17.07
C ARG A 554 -24.08 7.94 -17.54
N ASP A 555 -24.47 8.82 -16.62
CA ASP A 555 -24.72 10.23 -16.93
C ASP A 555 -23.45 10.95 -17.43
N LEU A 556 -22.29 10.69 -16.82
CA LEU A 556 -20.99 11.23 -17.27
C LEU A 556 -20.63 10.78 -18.70
N LEU A 557 -20.94 9.52 -19.05
CA LEU A 557 -20.68 9.00 -20.38
C LEU A 557 -21.66 9.58 -21.42
N ASP A 558 -22.88 9.93 -21.01
CA ASP A 558 -23.91 10.52 -21.88
C ASP A 558 -23.78 12.05 -22.05
N MET A 559 -23.05 12.77 -21.18
CA MET A 559 -22.91 14.23 -21.19
C MET A 559 -21.89 14.82 -22.20
N GLU A 560 -21.06 14.02 -22.86
CA GLU A 560 -20.11 14.50 -23.88
C GLU A 560 -20.78 14.61 -25.27
N GLU A 561 -20.67 15.79 -25.91
CA GLU A 561 -21.33 16.16 -27.16
C GLU A 561 -21.26 15.09 -28.28
N PRO A 562 -22.30 14.99 -29.14
CA PRO A 562 -22.37 13.99 -30.18
C PRO A 562 -21.31 14.21 -31.26
N ILE A 563 -20.24 13.41 -31.24
CA ILE A 563 -19.39 13.26 -32.41
C ILE A 563 -20.24 12.64 -33.52
N MET A 564 -20.50 13.40 -34.59
CA MET A 564 -21.15 12.96 -35.82
C MET A 564 -20.29 11.90 -36.54
N ARG A 565 -20.28 10.66 -36.03
CA ARG A 565 -19.66 9.50 -36.67
C ARG A 565 -20.71 8.69 -37.44
N PRO A 566 -20.35 8.09 -38.60
CA PRO A 566 -21.27 7.23 -39.34
C PRO A 566 -21.72 6.03 -38.49
N PRO A 567 -22.92 5.46 -38.77
CA PRO A 567 -23.46 4.36 -37.99
C PRO A 567 -22.53 3.13 -38.01
N MET A 568 -22.29 2.55 -36.84
CA MET A 568 -21.52 1.32 -36.65
C MET A 568 -22.44 0.10 -36.77
N GLN A 569 -22.01 -0.92 -37.50
CA GLN A 569 -22.67 -2.22 -37.61
C GLN A 569 -21.70 -3.31 -37.11
N ILE A 570 -22.11 -4.09 -36.12
CA ILE A 570 -21.32 -5.22 -35.61
C ILE A 570 -21.78 -6.48 -36.34
N GLU A 571 -20.83 -7.19 -36.96
CA GLU A 571 -21.05 -8.45 -37.67
C GLU A 571 -20.36 -9.56 -36.87
N VAL A 572 -21.15 -10.51 -36.35
CA VAL A 572 -20.62 -11.65 -35.59
C VAL A 572 -20.13 -12.71 -36.57
N ILE A 573 -18.85 -13.08 -36.49
CA ILE A 573 -18.30 -14.18 -37.28
C ILE A 573 -18.34 -15.46 -36.46
N ILE A 574 -18.99 -16.50 -36.98
CA ILE A 574 -18.93 -17.86 -36.43
C ILE A 574 -17.58 -18.47 -36.81
N SER A 575 -16.75 -18.76 -35.81
CA SER A 575 -15.43 -19.38 -36.00
C SER A 575 -15.61 -20.80 -36.56
N ILE A 576 -15.30 -21.01 -37.85
CA ILE A 576 -15.31 -22.33 -38.47
C ILE A 576 -14.05 -23.06 -38.00
N ALA A 577 -14.21 -24.12 -37.21
CA ALA A 577 -13.10 -24.96 -36.77
C ALA A 577 -12.28 -25.46 -37.98
N PRO A 578 -10.94 -25.47 -37.91
CA PRO A 578 -10.13 -26.01 -38.98
C PRO A 578 -10.45 -27.50 -39.14
N LYS A 579 -10.83 -27.92 -40.36
CA LYS A 579 -10.99 -29.34 -40.72
C LYS A 579 -9.69 -30.06 -40.34
N GLY A 580 -9.78 -30.95 -39.35
CA GLY A 580 -8.66 -31.75 -38.89
C GLY A 580 -8.03 -32.53 -40.05
N ASN A 581 -6.71 -32.43 -40.17
CA ASN A 581 -5.91 -33.31 -41.01
C ASN A 581 -6.21 -34.76 -40.63
N VAL A 582 -6.77 -35.51 -41.57
CA VAL A 582 -6.82 -36.97 -41.51
C VAL A 582 -5.37 -37.47 -41.66
N PRO A 583 -4.83 -38.26 -40.73
CA PRO A 583 -3.52 -38.85 -40.91
C PRO A 583 -3.62 -39.96 -41.96
N SER A 584 -2.86 -39.85 -43.04
CA SER A 584 -2.55 -40.95 -43.95
C SER A 584 -1.80 -42.02 -43.17
N GLN A 585 -2.42 -43.18 -42.97
CA GLN A 585 -1.71 -44.42 -42.64
C GLN A 585 -1.13 -45.05 -43.91
N PRO A 586 -0.04 -45.84 -43.80
CA PRO A 586 0.72 -46.36 -44.93
C PRO A 586 -0.07 -47.27 -45.87
#